data_AF-A0A5C0ZNG3-F1
#
_entry.id   AF-A0A5C0ZNG3-F1
#
_cell.length_a   1.000
_cell.length_b   1.000
_cell.length_c   1.000
_cell.angle_alpha   90.00
_cell.angle_beta   90.00
_cell.angle_gamma   90.00
#
_symmetry.space_group_name_H-M   'P 1'
#
loop_
_entity.id
_entity.type
_entity.pdbx_description
1 polymer ?
#
loop_
_entity_poly.entity_id
_entity_poly.type
_entity_poly.pdbx_seq_one_letter_code
_entity_poly.pdbx_strand_id
1 'polypeptide(L)' 'MESEILKLEAQLITAILNSNVEVLDQLLHDELLFVNHLGMVLSKKEDMAPHISGDLKITELAASERQLHLFGDI' A
#
# COMPACT_ATOMS: atom_id res chain seq x y z
N MET A 1 8.57 -14.81 8.74
CA MET A 1 8.09 -14.52 7.38
C MET A 1 6.62 -14.12 7.36
N GLU A 2 5.64 -15.00 7.64
CA GLU A 2 4.22 -14.60 7.64
C GLU A 2 3.90 -13.46 8.63
N SER A 3 4.43 -13.55 9.85
CA SER A 3 4.29 -12.47 10.85
C SER A 3 4.91 -11.16 10.39
N GLU A 4 5.92 -11.19 9.53
CA GLU A 4 6.58 -9.99 8.99
C GLU A 4 5.74 -9.37 7.88
N ILE A 5 5.21 -10.18 6.97
CA ILE A 5 4.24 -9.74 5.95
C ILE A 5 3.05 -9.04 6.62
N LEU A 6 2.47 -9.65 7.65
CA LEU A 6 1.34 -9.06 8.39
C LEU A 6 1.71 -7.77 9.11
N LYS A 7 2.97 -7.61 9.56
CA LYS A 7 3.45 -6.37 10.17
C LYS A 7 3.62 -5.27 9.12
N LEU A 8 4.20 -5.59 7.97
CA LEU A 8 4.34 -4.65 6.86
C LEU A 8 2.97 -4.22 6.32
N GLU A 9 2.02 -5.14 6.22
CA GLU A 9 0.64 -4.83 5.81
C GLU A 9 -0.04 -3.86 6.79
N ALA A 10 0.10 -4.09 8.09
CA ALA A 10 -0.45 -3.17 9.11
C ALA A 10 0.21 -1.78 9.06
N GLN A 11 1.52 -1.73 8.78
CA GLN A 11 2.24 -0.47 8.57
C GLN A 11 1.75 0.25 7.32
N LEU A 12 1.53 -0.48 6.22
CA LEU A 12 1.00 0.06 4.97
C LEU A 12 -0.38 0.70 5.18
N ILE A 13 -1.32 0.00 5.81
CA ILE A 13 -2.65 0.53 6.12
C ILE A 13 -2.54 1.81 6.97
N THR A 14 -1.68 1.80 7.98
CA THR A 14 -1.45 2.97 8.85
C THR A 14 -0.87 4.15 8.06
N ALA A 15 0.06 3.89 7.15
CA ALA A 15 0.67 4.90 6.31
C ALA A 15 -0.36 5.50 5.33
N ILE A 16 -1.21 4.67 4.73
CA ILE A 16 -2.33 5.10 3.86
C ILE A 16 -3.30 6.03 4.62
N LEU A 17 -3.74 5.62 5.81
CA LEU A 17 -4.69 6.39 6.62
C LEU A 17 -4.16 7.78 7.02
N ASN A 18 -2.86 7.88 7.27
CA ASN A 18 -2.21 9.12 7.67
C ASN A 18 -1.61 9.90 6.48
N SER A 19 -1.76 9.39 5.25
CA SER A 19 -1.02 9.86 4.08
C SER A 19 0.48 10.06 4.37
N ASN A 20 1.10 9.11 5.09
CA ASN A 20 2.51 9.16 5.45
C ASN A 20 3.39 8.78 4.25
N VAL A 21 3.67 9.77 3.42
CA VAL A 21 4.43 9.63 2.16
C VAL A 21 5.79 8.99 2.36
N GLU A 22 6.50 9.29 3.45
CA GLU A 22 7.83 8.73 3.72
C GLU A 22 7.79 7.22 3.96
N VAL A 23 6.80 6.75 4.74
CA VAL A 23 6.63 5.31 4.99
C VAL A 23 6.12 4.61 3.74
N LEU A 24 5.20 5.22 2.99
CA LEU A 24 4.75 4.66 1.70
C LEU A 24 5.91 4.51 0.71
N ASP A 25 6.81 5.50 0.64
CA ASP A 25 7.97 5.43 -0.25
C ASP A 25 8.92 4.27 0.10
N GLN A 26 9.09 3.98 1.39
CA GLN A 26 9.94 2.88 1.87
C GLN A 26 9.31 1.50 1.65
N LEU A 27 7.97 1.40 1.77
CA LEU A 27 7.25 0.12 1.65
C LEU A 27 6.99 -0.29 0.19
N LEU A 28 6.83 0.69 -0.71
CA LEU A 28 6.47 0.44 -2.09
C LEU A 28 7.73 0.39 -2.97
N HIS A 29 7.90 -0.71 -3.71
CA HIS A 29 9.00 -0.88 -4.65
C HIS A 29 8.90 0.13 -5.81
N ASP A 30 10.04 0.60 -6.32
CA ASP A 30 10.08 1.67 -7.34
C ASP A 30 9.42 1.27 -8.67
N GLU A 31 9.44 -0.02 -8.99
CA GLU A 31 8.80 -0.59 -10.19
C GLU A 31 7.37 -1.10 -9.95
N LEU A 32 6.73 -0.71 -8.84
CA LEU A 32 5.35 -1.08 -8.55
C LEU A 32 4.41 -0.64 -9.68
N LEU A 33 3.60 -1.59 -10.15
CA LEU A 33 2.43 -1.35 -10.99
C LEU A 33 1.18 -1.68 -10.16
N PHE A 34 0.41 -0.65 -9.83
CA PHE A 34 -0.85 -0.76 -9.10
C PHE A 34 -2.02 -0.63 -10.06
N VAL A 35 -3.05 -1.47 -9.90
CA VAL A 35 -4.30 -1.35 -10.66
C VAL A 35 -5.40 -0.90 -9.72
N ASN A 36 -5.93 0.31 -9.96
CA ASN A 36 -6.97 0.87 -9.12
C ASN A 36 -8.38 0.32 -9.47
N HIS A 37 -9.39 0.73 -8.72
CA HIS A 37 -10.78 0.30 -8.87
C HIS A 37 -11.43 0.72 -10.21
N LEU A 38 -10.82 1.61 -11.00
CA LEU A 38 -11.27 1.99 -12.34
C LEU A 38 -10.60 1.15 -13.44
N GLY A 39 -9.73 0.21 -13.07
CA GLY A 39 -8.93 -0.57 -14.02
C GLY A 39 -7.74 0.19 -14.60
N MET A 40 -7.36 1.33 -14.01
CA MET A 40 -6.19 2.10 -14.45
C MET A 40 -4.92 1.49 -13.85
N VAL A 41 -3.90 1.33 -14.67
CA VAL A 41 -2.54 0.95 -14.24
C VAL A 41 -1.78 2.22 -13.87
N LEU A 42 -1.25 2.26 -12.65
CA LEU A 42 -0.52 3.37 -12.07
C LEU A 42 0.87 2.91 -11.64
N SER A 43 1.88 3.75 -11.88
CA SER A 43 3.19 3.62 -11.24
C SER A 43 3.13 4.00 -9.75
N LYS A 44 4.15 3.62 -8.96
CA LYS A 44 4.34 4.08 -7.57
C LYS A 44 4.12 5.59 -7.43
N LYS A 45 4.74 6.39 -8.32
CA LYS A 45 4.66 7.85 -8.27
C LYS A 45 3.23 8.35 -8.47
N GLU A 46 2.49 7.75 -9.40
CA GLU A 46 1.10 8.13 -9.70
C GLU A 46 0.15 7.72 -8.57
N ASP A 47 0.36 6.55 -7.95
CA ASP A 47 -0.39 6.10 -6.77
C ASP A 47 -0.15 7.00 -5.55
N MET A 48 1.09 7.47 -5.35
CA MET A 48 1.44 8.37 -4.25
C MET A 48 1.01 9.82 -4.46
N ALA A 49 0.75 10.26 -5.70
CA ALA A 49 0.48 11.67 -6.00
C ALA A 49 -0.71 12.26 -5.21
N PRO A 50 -1.86 11.58 -5.07
CA PRO A 50 -2.97 12.06 -4.25
C PRO A 50 -2.67 12.15 -2.75
N HIS A 51 -1.76 11.32 -2.24
CA HIS A 51 -1.29 11.40 -0.86
C HIS A 51 -0.36 12.61 -0.65
N ILE A 52 0.47 12.94 -1.65
CA ILE A 52 1.39 14.09 -1.63
C ILE A 52 0.61 15.41 -1.77
N SER A 53 -0.36 15.47 -2.69
CA SER A 53 -1.17 16.68 -2.89
C SER A 53 -2.17 16.93 -1.76
N GLY A 54 -2.53 15.88 -1.02
CA GLY A 54 -3.58 15.91 -0.01
C GLY A 54 -4.99 15.79 -0.60
N ASP A 55 -5.12 15.50 -1.90
CA ASP A 55 -6.40 15.30 -2.57
C ASP A 55 -7.11 14.03 -2.09
N LEU A 56 -6.35 13.06 -1.59
CA LEU A 56 -6.86 11.82 -1.02
C LEU A 56 -6.75 11.85 0.50
N LYS A 57 -7.91 11.82 1.16
CA LYS A 57 -8.03 11.61 2.60
C LYS A 57 -8.92 10.41 2.89
N ILE A 58 -8.30 9.31 3.29
CA ILE A 58 -8.99 8.10 3.72
C ILE A 58 -9.23 8.22 5.23
N THR A 59 -10.48 8.15 5.66
CA THR A 59 -10.84 8.26 7.08
C THR A 59 -10.91 6.92 7.78
N GLU A 60 -11.13 5.85 7.03
CA GLU A 60 -11.20 4.49 7.55
C GLU A 60 -10.78 3.49 6.48
N LEU A 61 -9.99 2.49 6.88
CA LEU A 61 -9.56 1.37 6.06
C LEU A 61 -9.31 0.18 7.00
N ALA A 62 -10.09 -0.88 6.82
CA ALA A 62 -9.99 -2.09 7.63
C ALA A 62 -9.85 -3.32 6.73
N ALA A 63 -8.83 -4.13 7.00
CA ALA A 63 -8.64 -5.41 6.32
C ALA A 63 -9.25 -6.55 7.16
N SER A 64 -10.19 -7.29 6.59
CA SER A 64 -10.79 -8.52 7.14
C SER A 64 -10.58 -9.69 6.17
N GLU A 65 -10.87 -10.92 6.60
CA GLU A 65 -10.83 -12.13 5.75
C GLU A 65 -9.51 -12.32 4.97
N ARG A 66 -8.37 -12.00 5.60
CA ARG A 66 -7.06 -11.99 4.94
C ARG A 66 -6.64 -13.40 4.54
N GLN A 67 -6.19 -13.53 3.30
CA GLN A 67 -5.61 -14.77 2.77
C GLN A 67 -4.14 -14.52 2.44
N LEU A 68 -3.26 -15.35 2.97
CA LEU A 68 -1.82 -15.27 2.74
C LEU A 68 -1.36 -16.52 2.00
N HIS A 69 -0.72 -16.30 0.86
CA HIS A 69 -0.14 -17.35 0.03
C HIS A 69 1.33 -17.01 -0.21
N LEU A 70 2.22 -17.93 0.16
CA LEU A 70 3.65 -17.78 -0.06
C LEU A 70 4.02 -18.42 -1.40
N PHE A 71 4.77 -17.69 -2.22
CA PHE A 71 5.28 -18.17 -3.50
C PHE A 71 6.78 -17.85 -3.59
N GLY A 72 7.56 -18.78 -4.14
CA GLY A 72 9.02 -18.65 -4.24
C GLY A 72 9.77 -19.20 -3.02
N ASP A 73 11.08 -18.99 -3.01
CA ASP A 73 12.00 -19.62 -2.06
C ASP A 73 12.11 -18.85 -0.74
N ILE A 74 12.10 -19.65 0.34
CA ILE A 74 12.24 -19.29 1.75
C ILE A 74 13.69 -18.94 2.06
#